data_AF-A0A3N8GVA6-F1
#
_entry.id   AF-A0A3N8GVA6-F1
#
_cell.length_a   1.000
_cell.length_b   1.000
_cell.length_c   1.000
_cell.angle_alpha   90.00
_cell.angle_beta   90.00
_cell.angle_gamma   90.00
#
_symmetry.space_group_name_H-M   'P 1'
#
loop_
_entity.id
_entity.type
_entity.pdbx_description
1 polymer ?
#
loop_
_entity_poly.entity_id
_entity_poly.type
_entity_poly.pdbx_seq_one_letter_code
_entity_poly.pdbx_strand_id
1 'polypeptide(L)'
;MLAARTASGAPVSSRPADRNAIIRAVFADGASLPDLTSRHVALMKQLRVMWVPVESGAPGIDPMHPLIGEGATIMLAKAALKTNDDALAIRTLAELGHLVPVFVATAGTLAPGRYTIPPALRKLFAFKGSGVDASGRFEFRAAHLAVLRGANWRTVDADAIDDVLSEGDFWPMAYIDGKRPYGDRTYVSGKFSTPNGESFATVGRA
;
A
#
# COMPACT_ATOMS: atom_id res chain seq x y z
N MET A 1 55.09 -34.99 15.21
CA MET A 1 54.64 -34.13 14.09
C MET A 1 53.12 -34.22 14.03
N LEU A 2 52.44 -33.09 14.23
CA LEU A 2 50.98 -32.98 14.43
C LEU A 2 50.25 -32.94 13.07
N ALA A 3 49.22 -33.77 12.91
CA ALA A 3 48.34 -33.76 11.75
C ALA A 3 47.36 -32.58 11.84
N ALA A 4 47.35 -31.71 10.83
CA ALA A 4 46.40 -30.60 10.70
C ALA A 4 45.08 -31.12 10.11
N ARG A 5 44.02 -31.09 10.91
CA ARG A 5 42.64 -31.27 10.47
C ARG A 5 42.16 -29.98 9.80
N THR A 6 41.98 -30.00 8.49
CA THR A 6 41.23 -28.96 7.76
C THR A 6 39.74 -29.12 8.07
N ALA A 7 39.17 -28.16 8.81
CA ALA A 7 37.73 -28.04 8.96
C ALA A 7 37.15 -27.48 7.66
N SER A 8 36.48 -28.34 6.88
CA SER A 8 35.64 -27.92 5.77
C SER A 8 34.35 -27.36 6.35
N GLY A 9 34.22 -26.04 6.38
CA GLY A 9 32.98 -25.36 6.72
C GLY A 9 31.98 -25.56 5.59
N ALA A 10 31.04 -26.50 5.76
CA ALA A 10 29.87 -26.58 4.90
C ALA A 10 29.11 -25.25 4.96
N PRO A 11 28.56 -24.75 3.84
CA PRO A 11 27.75 -23.55 3.84
C PRO A 11 26.56 -23.78 4.78
N VAL A 12 26.42 -22.91 5.78
CA VAL A 12 25.25 -22.87 6.64
C VAL A 12 24.06 -22.59 5.74
N SER A 13 23.21 -23.60 5.55
CA SER A 13 21.93 -23.43 4.87
C SER A 13 21.16 -22.34 5.61
N SER A 14 20.98 -21.18 4.95
CA SER A 14 20.18 -20.08 5.49
C SER A 14 18.76 -20.59 5.67
N ARG A 15 18.32 -20.69 6.92
CA ARG A 15 16.92 -21.01 7.24
C ARG A 15 16.02 -20.04 6.46
N PRO A 16 14.92 -20.51 5.85
CA PRO A 16 13.97 -19.62 5.19
C PRO A 16 13.61 -18.47 6.14
N ALA A 17 13.63 -17.23 5.63
CA ALA A 17 13.30 -16.07 6.43
C ALA A 17 11.87 -16.24 7.00
N ASP A 18 11.72 -16.10 8.31
CA ASP A 18 10.40 -16.16 8.94
C ASP A 18 9.65 -14.87 8.64
N ARG A 19 8.81 -14.92 7.61
CA ARG A 19 8.00 -13.80 7.12
C ARG A 19 7.24 -13.13 8.26
N ASN A 20 6.52 -13.92 9.05
CA ASN A 20 5.61 -13.39 10.05
C ASN A 20 6.39 -12.79 11.22
N ALA A 21 7.52 -13.38 11.61
CA ALA A 21 8.41 -12.77 12.61
C ALA A 21 8.98 -11.42 12.14
N ILE A 22 9.39 -11.32 10.87
CA ILE A 22 9.90 -10.05 10.31
C ILE A 22 8.80 -8.99 10.26
N ILE A 23 7.59 -9.36 9.80
CA ILE A 23 6.46 -8.44 9.76
C ILE A 23 6.10 -7.96 11.16
N ARG A 24 5.97 -8.87 12.14
CA ARG A 24 5.71 -8.48 13.54
C ARG A 24 6.74 -7.49 14.08
N ALA A 25 8.02 -7.69 13.76
CA ALA A 25 9.06 -6.77 14.20
C ALA A 25 8.92 -5.35 13.60
N VAL A 26 8.34 -5.21 12.41
CA VAL A 26 8.07 -3.89 11.79
C VAL A 26 6.91 -3.18 12.47
N PHE A 27 5.89 -3.93 12.90
CA PHE A 27 4.65 -3.40 13.49
C PHE A 27 4.62 -3.49 15.02
N ALA A 28 5.73 -3.86 15.67
CA ALA A 28 5.79 -4.00 17.12
C ALA A 28 5.57 -2.65 17.81
N ASP A 29 4.96 -2.67 19.00
CA ASP A 29 4.83 -1.47 19.80
C ASP A 29 6.21 -0.87 20.13
N GLY A 30 6.32 0.46 20.03
CA GLY A 30 7.57 1.19 20.16
C GLY A 30 8.60 1.00 19.03
N ALA A 31 8.27 0.26 17.96
CA ALA A 31 9.13 0.19 16.79
C ALA A 31 9.30 1.58 16.15
N SER A 32 10.52 1.92 15.77
CA SER A 32 10.78 3.17 15.04
C SER A 32 10.16 3.11 13.65
N LEU A 33 9.49 4.18 13.24
CA LEU A 33 9.01 4.30 11.87
C LEU A 33 10.20 4.23 10.89
N PRO A 34 10.08 3.47 9.80
CA PRO A 34 11.15 3.37 8.81
C PRO A 34 11.35 4.70 8.08
N ASP A 35 12.59 5.00 7.72
CA ASP A 35 12.88 6.10 6.80
C ASP A 35 12.44 5.74 5.38
N LEU A 36 11.90 6.71 4.64
CA LEU A 36 11.60 6.51 3.23
C LEU A 36 12.92 6.43 2.43
N THR A 37 13.14 5.32 1.72
CA THR A 37 14.36 5.08 0.95
C THR A 37 14.04 4.81 -0.52
N SER A 38 15.08 4.78 -1.37
CA SER A 38 14.94 4.39 -2.78
C SER A 38 14.40 2.97 -2.97
N ARG A 39 14.64 2.06 -2.02
CA ARG A 39 14.08 0.69 -2.01
C ARG A 39 12.56 0.73 -1.81
N HIS A 40 12.08 1.52 -0.86
CA HIS A 40 10.65 1.75 -0.66
C HIS A 40 10.01 2.30 -1.93
N VAL A 41 10.62 3.32 -2.54
CA VAL A 41 10.13 3.90 -3.80
C VAL A 41 10.12 2.88 -4.95
N ALA A 42 11.10 1.97 -5.02
CA ALA A 42 11.13 0.92 -6.03
C ALA A 42 9.94 -0.04 -5.91
N LEU A 43 9.57 -0.44 -4.69
CA LEU A 43 8.39 -1.27 -4.45
C LEU A 43 7.07 -0.49 -4.60
N MET A 44 7.00 0.77 -4.15
CA MET A 44 5.80 1.61 -4.28
C MET A 44 5.33 1.75 -5.74
N LYS A 45 6.27 1.82 -6.69
CA LYS A 45 5.97 1.86 -8.13
C LYS A 45 5.32 0.59 -8.66
N GLN A 46 5.40 -0.51 -7.91
CA GLN A 46 4.83 -1.81 -8.26
C GLN A 46 3.55 -2.11 -7.47
N LEU A 47 3.06 -1.20 -6.62
CA LEU A 47 1.88 -1.47 -5.81
C LEU A 47 0.64 -1.73 -6.67
N ARG A 48 -0.08 -2.80 -6.34
CA ARG A 48 -1.37 -3.13 -6.93
C ARG A 48 -2.46 -2.37 -6.17
N VAL A 49 -2.93 -1.29 -6.78
CA VAL A 49 -4.06 -0.50 -6.27
C VAL A 49 -5.37 -1.17 -6.70
N MET A 50 -6.26 -1.39 -5.74
CA MET A 50 -7.61 -1.89 -5.94
C MET A 50 -8.65 -0.88 -5.46
N TRP A 51 -9.90 -1.01 -5.91
CA TRP A 51 -11.03 -0.30 -5.31
C TRP A 51 -11.69 -1.22 -4.29
N VAL A 52 -11.75 -0.79 -3.03
CA VAL A 52 -12.39 -1.56 -1.97
C VAL A 52 -13.89 -1.56 -2.22
N PRO A 53 -14.54 -2.74 -2.38
CA PRO A 53 -15.94 -2.83 -2.80
C PRO A 53 -16.95 -2.45 -1.72
N VAL A 54 -16.52 -2.29 -0.46
CA VAL A 54 -17.40 -2.05 0.68
C VAL A 54 -17.56 -0.54 0.96
N GLU A 55 -18.82 -0.13 1.03
CA GLU A 55 -19.36 1.13 1.58
C GLU A 55 -19.12 2.43 0.78
N SER A 56 -17.90 2.77 0.32
CA SER A 56 -17.66 4.10 -0.31
C SER A 56 -16.74 4.15 -1.53
N GLY A 57 -16.22 3.01 -2.00
CA GLY A 57 -15.29 2.99 -3.12
C GLY A 57 -14.03 3.80 -2.80
N ALA A 58 -13.23 3.33 -1.86
CA ALA A 58 -11.92 3.93 -1.57
C ALA A 58 -10.83 3.13 -2.29
N PRO A 59 -9.79 3.78 -2.86
CA PRO A 59 -8.63 3.04 -3.33
C PRO A 59 -7.87 2.47 -2.12
N GLY A 60 -7.45 1.22 -2.25
CA GLY A 60 -6.59 0.51 -1.29
C GLY A 60 -5.50 -0.25 -2.02
N ILE A 61 -4.59 -0.85 -1.27
CA ILE A 61 -3.59 -1.78 -1.80
C ILE A 61 -4.12 -3.20 -1.57
N ASP A 62 -4.01 -4.06 -2.57
CA ASP A 62 -4.40 -5.47 -2.47
C ASP A 62 -3.55 -6.17 -1.38
N PRO A 63 -4.14 -6.62 -0.26
CA PRO A 63 -3.37 -7.24 0.82
C PRO A 63 -2.90 -8.66 0.47
N MET A 64 -3.55 -9.36 -0.46
CA MET A 64 -3.13 -10.69 -0.91
C MET A 64 -1.99 -10.60 -1.93
N HIS A 65 -2.13 -9.68 -2.88
CA HIS A 65 -1.18 -9.50 -3.98
C HIS A 65 -0.75 -8.04 -4.09
N PRO A 66 0.02 -7.51 -3.12
CA PRO A 66 0.31 -6.08 -3.04
C PRO A 66 1.16 -5.56 -4.19
N LEU A 67 1.78 -6.44 -4.98
CA LEU A 67 2.59 -6.08 -6.13
C LEU A 67 1.93 -6.51 -7.46
N ILE A 68 2.10 -5.69 -8.49
CA ILE A 68 1.74 -6.03 -9.87
C ILE A 68 2.73 -7.06 -10.45
N GLY A 69 2.25 -7.87 -11.38
CA GLY A 69 3.02 -8.96 -11.99
C GLY A 69 2.46 -10.34 -11.62
N GLU A 70 3.06 -11.36 -12.23
CA GLU A 70 2.70 -12.77 -12.05
C GLU A 70 3.71 -13.46 -11.11
N GLY A 71 3.21 -14.30 -10.20
CA GLY A 71 4.01 -15.09 -9.27
C GLY A 71 3.97 -14.60 -7.82
N ALA A 72 4.76 -15.25 -6.97
CA ALA A 72 4.75 -15.00 -5.53
C ALA A 72 5.25 -13.58 -5.18
N THR A 73 4.56 -12.92 -4.25
CA THR A 73 4.83 -11.53 -3.82
C THR A 73 6.29 -11.29 -3.43
N ILE A 74 6.93 -12.22 -2.70
CA ILE A 74 8.33 -12.07 -2.29
C ILE A 74 9.27 -12.13 -3.50
N MET A 75 8.99 -12.98 -4.50
CA MET A 75 9.81 -13.00 -5.73
C MET A 75 9.71 -11.69 -6.50
N LEU A 76 8.50 -11.11 -6.59
CA LEU A 76 8.29 -9.80 -7.22
C LEU A 76 9.04 -8.69 -6.47
N ALA A 77 8.99 -8.69 -5.13
CA ALA A 77 9.71 -7.73 -4.30
C ALA A 77 11.23 -7.84 -4.50
N LYS A 78 11.77 -9.06 -4.50
CA LYS A 78 13.20 -9.32 -4.76
C LYS A 78 13.64 -8.85 -6.13
N ALA A 79 12.85 -9.12 -7.16
CA ALA A 79 13.12 -8.66 -8.52
C ALA A 79 13.15 -7.13 -8.62
N ALA A 80 12.17 -6.46 -8.01
CA ALA A 80 12.09 -4.99 -7.97
C ALA A 80 13.27 -4.36 -7.19
N LEU A 81 13.70 -5.00 -6.11
CA LEU A 81 14.84 -4.57 -5.29
C LEU A 81 16.20 -5.03 -5.81
N LYS A 82 16.23 -5.89 -6.83
CA LYS A 82 17.44 -6.52 -7.38
C LYS A 82 18.27 -7.21 -6.30
N THR A 83 17.60 -7.99 -5.44
CA THR A 83 18.23 -8.68 -4.31
C THR A 83 17.86 -10.16 -4.28
N ASN A 84 18.74 -10.97 -3.67
CA ASN A 84 18.45 -12.36 -3.34
C ASN A 84 18.09 -12.57 -1.86
N ASP A 85 18.08 -11.50 -1.07
CA ASP A 85 17.76 -11.51 0.36
C ASP A 85 16.25 -11.44 0.61
N ASP A 86 15.67 -12.55 1.07
CA ASP A 86 14.25 -12.65 1.41
C ASP A 86 13.89 -11.75 2.59
N ALA A 87 14.73 -11.67 3.62
CA ALA A 87 14.44 -10.91 4.82
C ALA A 87 14.38 -9.41 4.51
N LEU A 88 15.29 -8.92 3.67
CA LEU A 88 15.24 -7.56 3.16
C LEU A 88 13.97 -7.31 2.35
N ALA A 89 13.61 -8.21 1.43
CA ALA A 89 12.42 -8.05 0.60
C ALA A 89 11.13 -8.04 1.43
N ILE A 90 11.00 -8.95 2.40
CA ILE A 90 9.86 -9.02 3.32
C ILE A 90 9.77 -7.74 4.15
N ARG A 91 10.88 -7.33 4.79
CA ARG A 91 10.91 -6.13 5.63
C ARG A 91 10.53 -4.88 4.83
N THR A 92 11.18 -4.65 3.70
CA THR A 92 10.93 -3.45 2.87
C THR A 92 9.49 -3.42 2.34
N LEU A 93 8.88 -4.57 2.04
CA LEU A 93 7.47 -4.63 1.66
C LEU A 93 6.54 -4.35 2.85
N ALA A 94 6.81 -4.93 4.01
CA ALA A 94 6.04 -4.68 5.24
C ALA A 94 6.08 -3.21 5.66
N GLU A 95 7.26 -2.58 5.58
CA GLU A 95 7.47 -1.15 5.87
C GLU A 95 6.59 -0.23 5.00
N LEU A 96 6.13 -0.66 3.81
CA LEU A 96 5.19 0.10 2.99
C LEU A 96 3.84 0.32 3.67
N GLY A 97 3.43 -0.57 4.59
CA GLY A 97 2.22 -0.42 5.39
C GLY A 97 2.22 0.86 6.24
N HIS A 98 3.40 1.36 6.63
CA HIS A 98 3.53 2.68 7.28
C HIS A 98 3.86 3.79 6.28
N LEU A 99 4.67 3.48 5.26
CA LEU A 99 5.26 4.52 4.40
C LEU A 99 4.34 5.04 3.30
N VAL A 100 3.34 4.28 2.85
CA VAL A 100 2.44 4.76 1.77
C VAL A 100 1.69 6.03 2.20
N PRO A 101 1.04 6.10 3.37
CA PRO A 101 0.43 7.34 3.85
C PRO A 101 1.42 8.51 3.95
N VAL A 102 2.64 8.26 4.45
CA VAL A 102 3.70 9.30 4.57
C VAL A 102 4.14 9.80 3.20
N PHE A 103 4.33 8.88 2.25
CA PHE A 103 4.69 9.21 0.87
C PHE A 103 3.58 10.03 0.20
N VAL A 104 2.31 9.64 0.39
CA VAL A 104 1.16 10.35 -0.18
C VAL A 104 0.99 11.73 0.45
N ALA A 105 1.18 11.88 1.76
CA ALA A 105 1.18 13.17 2.43
C ALA A 105 2.27 14.10 1.85
N THR A 106 3.46 13.55 1.59
CA THR A 106 4.56 14.27 0.92
C THR A 106 4.22 14.57 -0.55
N ALA A 107 3.62 13.63 -1.29
CA ALA A 107 3.12 13.84 -2.64
C ALA A 107 1.95 14.84 -2.69
N GLY A 108 1.30 15.14 -1.56
CA GLY A 108 0.40 16.27 -1.38
C GLY A 108 1.07 17.65 -1.57
N THR A 109 2.38 17.69 -1.84
CA THR A 109 3.11 18.86 -2.31
C THR A 109 3.22 18.96 -3.83
N LEU A 110 2.78 17.95 -4.59
CA LEU A 110 2.73 18.00 -6.05
C LEU A 110 1.84 19.16 -6.50
N ALA A 111 2.39 20.01 -7.35
CA ALA A 111 1.62 21.09 -7.96
C ALA A 111 0.58 20.50 -8.93
N PRO A 112 -0.64 21.03 -8.98
CA PRO A 112 -1.55 20.75 -10.09
C PRO A 112 -0.86 20.99 -11.44
N GLY A 113 -1.05 20.08 -12.40
CA GLY A 113 -0.33 20.10 -13.66
C GLY A 113 -0.55 18.84 -14.48
N ARG A 114 0.26 18.68 -15.54
CA ARG A 114 0.20 17.51 -16.42
C ARG A 114 1.33 16.54 -16.09
N TYR A 115 0.97 15.31 -15.77
CA TYR A 115 1.90 14.24 -15.43
C TYR A 115 1.80 13.12 -16.45
N THR A 116 2.94 12.53 -16.82
CA THR A 116 2.95 11.38 -17.74
C THR A 116 3.05 10.09 -16.93
N ILE A 117 2.11 9.17 -17.14
CA ILE A 117 2.19 7.85 -16.52
C ILE A 117 3.18 6.95 -17.29
N PRO A 118 3.92 6.07 -16.59
CA PRO A 118 4.83 5.11 -17.22
C PRO A 118 4.14 4.27 -18.31
N PRO A 119 4.81 3.96 -19.44
CA PRO A 119 4.23 3.17 -20.52
C PRO A 119 3.63 1.84 -20.07
N ALA A 120 4.27 1.17 -19.10
CA ALA A 120 3.81 -0.09 -18.53
C ALA A 120 2.43 -0.01 -17.86
N LEU A 121 2.04 1.16 -17.33
CA LEU A 121 0.77 1.36 -16.64
C LEU A 121 -0.36 1.81 -17.58
N ARG A 122 -0.06 2.24 -18.82
CA ARG A 122 -1.07 2.84 -19.72
C ARG A 122 -2.26 1.92 -20.00
N LYS A 123 -2.02 0.61 -20.12
CA LYS A 123 -3.09 -0.37 -20.34
C LYS A 123 -4.11 -0.39 -19.20
N LEU A 124 -3.67 -0.15 -17.97
CA LEU A 124 -4.56 -0.13 -16.79
C LEU A 124 -5.53 1.06 -16.81
N PHE A 125 -5.19 2.14 -17.51
CA PHE A 125 -6.00 3.36 -17.61
C PHE A 125 -6.65 3.53 -18.98
N ALA A 126 -6.58 2.51 -19.85
CA ALA A 126 -7.16 2.54 -21.20
C ALA A 126 -8.68 2.28 -21.19
N PHE A 127 -9.42 3.00 -20.35
CA PHE A 127 -10.88 2.93 -20.26
C PHE A 127 -11.48 4.34 -20.14
N LYS A 128 -12.73 4.48 -20.57
CA LYS A 128 -13.44 5.77 -20.54
C LYS A 128 -13.60 6.25 -19.09
N GLY A 129 -13.14 7.47 -18.81
CA GLY A 129 -13.26 8.08 -17.48
C GLY A 129 -12.03 7.92 -16.58
N SER A 130 -10.96 7.26 -17.04
CA SER A 130 -9.70 7.19 -16.28
C SER A 130 -9.00 8.54 -16.08
N GLY A 131 -9.32 9.54 -16.90
CA GLY A 131 -8.66 10.85 -16.91
C GLY A 131 -7.26 10.85 -17.54
N VAL A 132 -6.82 9.71 -18.09
CA VAL A 132 -5.55 9.57 -18.81
C VAL A 132 -5.80 9.60 -20.32
N ASP A 133 -5.08 10.46 -21.05
CA ASP A 133 -5.20 10.54 -22.50
C ASP A 133 -4.43 9.41 -23.23
N ALA A 134 -4.61 9.31 -24.56
CA ALA A 134 -3.96 8.29 -25.38
C ALA A 134 -2.42 8.37 -25.37
N SER A 135 -1.85 9.52 -25.02
CA SER A 135 -0.40 9.71 -24.87
C SER A 135 0.11 9.30 -23.48
N GLY A 136 -0.80 8.93 -22.57
CA GLY A 136 -0.49 8.59 -21.18
C GLY A 136 -0.34 9.83 -20.29
N ARG A 137 -0.92 10.98 -20.67
CA ARG A 137 -0.91 12.17 -19.81
C ARG A 137 -2.17 12.21 -18.95
N PHE A 138 -1.96 12.51 -17.68
CA PHE A 138 -2.99 12.75 -16.69
C PHE A 138 -2.97 14.22 -16.27
N GLU A 139 -4.13 14.85 -16.24
CA GLU A 139 -4.29 16.20 -15.72
C GLU A 139 -4.57 16.14 -14.20
N PHE A 140 -3.55 16.42 -13.40
CA PHE A 140 -3.67 16.52 -11.95
C PHE A 140 -4.19 17.92 -11.60
N ARG A 141 -5.47 18.02 -11.26
CA ARG A 141 -6.14 19.31 -10.95
C ARG A 141 -6.10 19.61 -9.45
N ALA A 142 -6.38 20.86 -9.08
CA ALA A 142 -6.52 21.26 -7.68
C ALA A 142 -7.54 20.40 -6.91
N ALA A 143 -8.63 19.99 -7.57
CA ALA A 143 -9.61 19.07 -6.99
C ALA A 143 -9.01 17.69 -6.66
N HIS A 144 -8.17 17.13 -7.55
CA HIS A 144 -7.48 15.85 -7.28
C HIS A 144 -6.53 15.99 -6.08
N LEU A 145 -5.82 17.11 -5.99
CA LEU A 145 -4.96 17.39 -4.84
C LEU A 145 -5.76 17.55 -3.53
N ALA A 146 -6.92 18.19 -3.57
CA ALA A 146 -7.80 18.34 -2.40
C ALA A 146 -8.34 16.98 -1.90
N VAL A 147 -8.67 16.07 -2.82
CA VAL A 147 -9.06 14.69 -2.51
C VAL A 147 -7.88 13.92 -1.92
N LEU A 148 -6.70 14.00 -2.53
CA LEU A 148 -5.49 13.32 -2.04
C LEU A 148 -5.10 13.78 -0.62
N ARG A 149 -5.19 15.09 -0.34
CA ARG A 149 -4.95 15.66 0.99
C ARG A 149 -6.05 15.31 2.01
N GLY A 150 -7.24 14.99 1.54
CA GLY A 150 -8.35 14.55 2.39
C GLY A 150 -8.32 13.06 2.68
N ALA A 151 -7.44 12.28 2.03
CA ALA A 151 -7.38 10.84 2.18
C ALA A 151 -7.18 10.43 3.65
N ASN A 152 -8.17 9.74 4.21
CA ASN A 152 -8.12 9.24 5.57
C ASN A 152 -7.50 7.85 5.58
N TRP A 153 -6.18 7.79 5.79
CA TRP A 153 -5.44 6.54 5.79
C TRP A 153 -5.58 5.78 7.11
N ARG A 154 -5.69 4.46 7.00
CA ARG A 154 -5.59 3.50 8.09
C ARG A 154 -4.35 2.65 7.87
N THR A 155 -3.62 2.42 8.95
CA THR A 155 -2.46 1.52 9.01
C THR A 155 -2.75 0.46 10.05
N VAL A 156 -2.22 -0.75 9.83
CA VAL A 156 -2.24 -1.82 10.84
C VAL A 156 -1.37 -1.37 12.02
N ASP A 157 -1.82 -1.66 13.23
CA ASP A 157 -1.09 -1.41 14.47
C ASP A 157 -0.65 -2.74 15.12
N ALA A 158 0.05 -2.64 16.26
CA ALA A 158 0.57 -3.79 16.98
C ALA A 158 -0.52 -4.73 17.49
N ASP A 159 -1.72 -4.22 17.78
CA ASP A 159 -2.83 -5.01 18.32
C ASP A 159 -3.53 -5.81 17.20
N ALA A 160 -3.55 -5.28 15.97
CA ALA A 160 -4.20 -5.90 14.83
C ALA A 160 -3.27 -6.75 13.94
N ILE A 161 -1.95 -6.73 14.16
CA ILE A 161 -1.00 -7.40 13.25
C ILE A 161 -1.18 -8.91 13.21
N ASP A 162 -1.50 -9.55 14.34
CA ASP A 162 -1.69 -11.00 14.40
C ASP A 162 -2.97 -11.45 13.67
N ASP A 163 -4.03 -10.63 13.70
CA ASP A 163 -5.25 -10.88 12.93
C ASP A 163 -4.94 -10.90 11.43
N VAL A 164 -4.22 -9.89 10.93
CA VAL A 164 -3.80 -9.82 9.52
C VAL A 164 -2.94 -11.03 9.15
N LEU A 165 -1.99 -11.41 10.00
CA LEU A 165 -1.09 -12.55 9.74
C LEU A 165 -1.77 -13.91 9.88
N SER A 166 -2.96 -13.97 10.49
CA SER A 166 -3.79 -15.18 10.55
C SER A 166 -4.57 -15.42 9.26
N GLU A 167 -4.82 -14.37 8.46
CA GLU A 167 -5.47 -14.44 7.15
C GLU A 167 -4.49 -14.89 6.05
N GLY A 168 -3.91 -16.08 6.20
CA GLY A 168 -3.01 -16.67 5.20
C GLY A 168 -1.80 -15.79 4.86
N ASP A 169 -1.61 -15.48 3.58
CA ASP A 169 -0.46 -14.70 3.09
C ASP A 169 -0.71 -13.18 3.04
N PHE A 170 -1.71 -12.68 3.77
CA PHE A 170 -2.08 -11.26 3.79
C PHE A 170 -0.93 -10.39 4.28
N TRP A 171 -0.75 -9.26 3.61
CA TRP A 171 0.21 -8.22 3.96
C TRP A 171 -0.48 -7.06 4.68
N PRO A 172 0.15 -6.46 5.70
CA PRO A 172 -0.41 -5.36 6.49
C PRO A 172 -0.32 -4.02 5.74
N MET A 173 -1.03 -3.94 4.60
CA MET A 173 -1.01 -2.77 3.74
C MET A 173 -1.91 -1.66 4.27
N ALA A 174 -1.48 -0.41 4.12
CA ALA A 174 -2.33 0.73 4.38
C ALA A 174 -3.52 0.77 3.40
N TYR A 175 -4.65 1.27 3.88
CA TYR A 175 -5.84 1.47 3.08
C TYR A 175 -6.52 2.77 3.46
N ILE A 176 -7.37 3.29 2.58
CA ILE A 176 -8.20 4.46 2.88
C ILE A 176 -9.48 4.00 3.57
N ASP A 177 -9.85 4.67 4.66
CA ASP A 177 -11.05 4.40 5.45
C ASP A 177 -12.31 4.37 4.57
N GLY A 178 -12.96 3.21 4.49
CA GLY A 178 -14.13 3.02 3.63
C GLY A 178 -15.38 3.78 4.06
N LYS A 179 -15.44 4.35 5.27
CA LYS A 179 -16.59 5.13 5.76
C LYS A 179 -16.41 6.62 5.53
N ARG A 180 -15.17 7.10 5.66
CA ARG A 180 -14.81 8.51 5.43
C ARG A 180 -13.52 8.63 4.61
N PRO A 181 -13.50 8.14 3.36
CA PRO A 181 -12.27 8.02 2.58
C PRO A 181 -11.57 9.36 2.35
N TYR A 182 -12.33 10.45 2.25
CA TYR A 182 -11.78 11.79 1.99
C TYR A 182 -12.14 12.78 3.10
N GLY A 183 -12.32 12.29 4.34
CA GLY A 183 -12.76 13.09 5.48
C GLY A 183 -14.11 13.76 5.19
N ASP A 184 -14.21 15.05 5.48
CA ASP A 184 -15.42 15.87 5.25
C ASP A 184 -15.75 16.08 3.76
N ARG A 185 -14.87 15.64 2.83
CA ARG A 185 -15.14 15.62 1.39
C ARG A 185 -15.82 14.33 0.92
N THR A 186 -16.18 13.45 1.85
CA THR A 186 -16.95 12.25 1.57
C THR A 186 -18.44 12.57 1.63
N TYR A 187 -19.15 12.42 0.51
CA TYR A 187 -20.61 12.36 0.54
C TYR A 187 -21.02 10.98 1.04
N VAL A 188 -21.47 10.89 2.29
CA VAL A 188 -22.08 9.66 2.79
C VAL A 188 -23.51 9.61 2.24
N SER A 189 -23.77 8.79 1.23
CA SER A 189 -25.14 8.42 0.85
C SER A 189 -25.66 7.39 1.85
N GLY A 190 -25.94 7.83 3.08
CA GLY A 190 -26.62 7.04 4.09
C GLY A 190 -28.04 7.55 4.25
N LYS A 191 -29.05 6.71 4.01
CA LYS A 191 -30.39 6.97 4.56
C LYS A 191 -30.27 6.84 6.08
N PHE A 192 -30.18 7.95 6.79
CA PHE A 192 -30.47 7.96 8.23
C PHE A 192 -31.99 7.88 8.37
N SER A 193 -32.50 6.73 8.85
CA SER A 193 -33.82 6.66 9.46
C SER A 193 -33.66 6.99 10.94
N THR A 194 -34.35 8.03 11.41
CA THR A 194 -34.56 8.20 12.85
C THR A 194 -35.42 7.03 13.37
N PRO A 195 -35.45 6.79 14.69
CA PRO A 195 -36.37 5.81 15.30
C PRO A 195 -37.85 6.02 14.93
N ASN A 196 -38.19 7.17 14.33
CA ASN A 196 -39.53 7.58 13.98
C ASN A 196 -39.83 7.49 12.46
N GLY A 197 -38.93 6.90 11.66
CA GLY A 197 -39.21 6.55 10.26
C GLY A 197 -39.17 7.70 9.25
N GLU A 198 -38.77 8.91 9.64
CA GLU A 198 -38.60 10.02 8.68
C GLU A 198 -37.21 9.98 8.04
N SER A 199 -37.16 10.16 6.72
CA SER A 199 -35.94 10.19 5.91
C SER A 199 -35.70 11.60 5.38
N PHE A 200 -34.55 12.19 5.70
CA PHE A 200 -34.15 13.48 5.13
C PHE A 200 -33.51 13.25 3.76
N ALA A 201 -34.13 13.80 2.72
CA ALA A 201 -33.48 14.02 1.44
C ALA A 201 -32.49 15.18 1.57
N THR A 202 -31.24 14.93 1.16
CA THR A 202 -30.20 15.85 0.71
C THR A 202 -30.26 17.29 1.25
N VAL A 203 -29.33 17.64 2.14
CA VAL A 203 -28.94 19.05 2.33
C VAL A 203 -27.47 19.19 1.92
N GLY A 204 -27.26 19.43 0.63
CA GLY A 204 -26.07 20.13 0.18
C GLY A 204 -26.29 21.62 0.37
N ARG A 205 -25.36 22.32 1.01
CA ARG A 205 -25.22 23.76 0.81
C ARG A 205 -23.77 24.10 0.46
N ALA A 206 -23.70 24.76 -0.70
CA ALA A 206 -22.67 25.58 -1.33
C ALA A 206 -21.23 25.48 -0.82
#